data_AF-A0AAU4NGM7-F1
#
_entry.id   AF-A0AAU4NGM7-F1
#
_cell.length_a   1.000
_cell.length_b   1.000
_cell.length_c   1.000
_cell.angle_alpha   90.00
_cell.angle_beta   90.00
_cell.angle_gamma   90.00
#
_symmetry.space_group_name_H-M   'P 1'
#
loop_
_entity.id
_entity.type
_entity.pdbx_description
1 polymer ?
#
loop_
_entity_poly.entity_id
_entity_poly.type
_entity_poly.pdbx_seq_one_letter_code
_entity_poly.pdbx_strand_id
1 'polypeptide(L)' 'MSSASKVARGKAKKKCCRSKTRCLTCPVVIMRMKKLEQAGVTGKDLKKGLKKARAA' A
#
# COMPACT_ATOMS: atom_id res chain seq x y z
N MET A 1 11.46 9.49 5.90
CA MET A 1 10.13 8.82 5.89
C MET A 1 10.10 7.74 4.83
N SER A 2 9.86 6.47 5.19
CA SER A 2 9.78 5.37 4.23
C SER A 2 8.58 5.54 3.29
N SER A 3 8.77 5.38 1.97
CA SER A 3 7.72 5.55 0.95
C SER A 3 6.48 4.69 1.21
N ALA A 4 6.64 3.55 1.91
CA ALA A 4 5.55 2.65 2.27
C ALA A 4 4.59 3.24 3.33
N SER A 5 5.10 3.97 4.33
CA SER A 5 4.25 4.67 5.32
C SER A 5 3.49 5.83 4.68
N LYS A 6 4.12 6.50 3.69
CA LYS A 6 3.47 7.56 2.90
C LYS A 6 2.30 7.02 2.06
N VAL A 7 2.38 5.78 1.61
CA VAL A 7 1.29 5.09 0.91
C VAL A 7 0.16 4.72 1.86
N ALA A 8 0.46 4.16 3.04
CA ALA A 8 -0.55 3.79 4.02
C ALA A 8 -1.38 5.00 4.50
N ARG A 9 -0.72 6.16 4.71
CA ARG A 9 -1.36 7.42 5.09
C ARG A 9 -1.90 8.23 3.90
N GLY A 10 -1.66 7.78 2.67
CA GLY A 10 -2.07 8.45 1.45
C GLY A 10 -3.57 8.31 1.16
N LYS A 11 -4.08 9.19 0.29
CA LYS A 11 -5.45 9.07 -0.23
C LYS A 11 -5.54 8.03 -1.34
N ALA A 12 -6.53 7.15 -1.23
CA ALA A 12 -6.91 6.22 -2.28
C ALA A 12 -7.52 6.96 -3.48
N LYS A 13 -7.22 6.49 -4.69
CA LYS A 13 -8.00 6.88 -5.88
C LYS A 13 -9.45 6.41 -5.73
N LYS A 14 -10.38 7.14 -6.38
CA LYS A 14 -11.81 6.75 -6.49
C LYS A 14 -11.99 5.36 -7.11
N LYS A 15 -11.17 4.99 -8.10
CA LYS A 15 -11.25 3.70 -8.81
C LYS A 15 -9.86 3.06 -8.95
N CYS A 16 -9.81 1.73 -8.96
CA CYS A 16 -8.60 0.97 -9.25
C CYS A 16 -8.16 1.21 -10.71
N CYS A 17 -6.88 1.47 -10.94
CA CYS A 17 -6.34 1.71 -12.28
C CYS A 17 -6.29 0.46 -13.17
N ARG A 18 -6.57 -0.74 -12.63
CA ARG A 18 -6.56 -2.05 -13.32
C ARG A 18 -5.27 -2.37 -14.11
N SER A 19 -4.18 -1.64 -13.85
CA SER A 19 -2.87 -1.89 -14.46
C SER A 19 -2.32 -3.24 -14.00
N LYS A 20 -1.53 -3.90 -14.85
CA LYS A 20 -0.88 -5.20 -14.56
C LYS A 20 -0.11 -5.19 -13.23
N THR A 21 0.50 -4.06 -12.87
CA THR A 21 1.01 -3.82 -11.52
C THR A 21 0.18 -2.72 -10.85
N ARG A 22 -0.35 -2.96 -9.64
CA ARG A 22 -1.17 -1.95 -8.97
C ARG A 22 -0.32 -0.73 -8.61
N CYS A 23 -0.86 0.46 -8.85
CA CYS A 23 -0.22 1.71 -8.48
C CYS A 23 -0.22 1.93 -6.96
N LEU A 24 0.68 2.79 -6.47
CA LEU A 24 0.81 3.11 -5.05
C LEU A 24 -0.46 3.75 -4.45
N THR A 25 -1.24 4.45 -5.27
CA THR A 25 -2.50 5.10 -4.86
C THR A 25 -3.74 4.24 -5.11
N CYS A 26 -3.55 2.98 -5.51
CA CYS A 26 -4.65 2.06 -5.73
C CYS A 26 -5.44 1.86 -4.43
N PRO A 27 -6.78 1.94 -4.45
CA PRO A 27 -7.60 1.77 -3.25
C PRO A 27 -7.30 0.47 -2.52
N VAL A 28 -7.03 -0.63 -3.24
CA VAL A 28 -6.69 -1.91 -2.63
C VAL A 28 -5.29 -1.89 -1.99
N VAL A 29 -4.31 -1.24 -2.63
CA VAL A 29 -2.97 -1.10 -2.07
C VAL A 29 -3.05 -0.30 -0.79
N ILE A 30 -3.69 0.87 -0.81
CA ILE A 30 -3.82 1.73 0.37
C ILE A 30 -4.59 1.03 1.50
N MET A 31 -5.70 0.34 1.20
CA MET A 31 -6.42 -0.41 2.24
C MET A 31 -5.54 -1.51 2.87
N ARG A 32 -4.77 -2.26 2.09
CA ARG A 32 -3.85 -3.28 2.63
C ARG A 32 -2.73 -2.65 3.46
N MET A 33 -2.17 -1.54 2.99
CA MET A 33 -1.10 -0.83 3.70
C MET A 33 -1.60 -0.21 5.00
N LYS A 34 -2.83 0.30 5.05
CA LYS A 34 -3.48 0.75 6.29
C LYS A 34 -3.67 -0.38 7.30
N LYS A 35 -4.11 -1.56 6.85
CA LYS A 35 -4.21 -2.74 7.73
C LYS A 35 -2.85 -3.13 8.31
N LEU A 36 -1.78 -3.08 7.50
CA LEU A 36 -0.42 -3.36 7.96
C LEU A 36 0.08 -2.32 8.96
N GLU A 37 -0.17 -1.03 8.72
CA GLU A 37 0.15 0.02 9.70
C GLU A 37 -0.64 -0.15 11.01
N GLN A 38 -1.94 -0.47 10.94
CA GLN A 38 -2.77 -0.75 12.12
C GLN A 38 -2.30 -1.99 12.88
N ALA A 39 -1.76 -2.99 12.18
CA ALA A 39 -1.13 -4.17 12.78
C ALA A 39 0.27 -3.89 13.35
N GLY A 40 0.75 -2.64 13.34
CA GLY A 40 2.06 -2.26 13.87
C GLY A 40 3.24 -2.68 12.99
N VAL A 41 2.99 -3.06 11.72
CA VAL A 41 4.06 -3.49 10.81
C VAL A 41 4.86 -2.28 10.34
N THR A 42 6.16 -2.26 10.66
CA THR A 42 7.06 -1.15 10.34
C THR A 42 8.30 -1.59 9.56
N GLY A 43 9.10 -0.63 9.11
CA GLY A 43 10.42 -0.89 8.53
C GLY A 43 10.43 -1.79 7.29
N LYS A 44 11.21 -2.88 7.36
CA LYS A 44 11.45 -3.81 6.23
C LYS A 44 10.20 -4.60 5.85
N ASP A 45 9.37 -4.96 6.83
CA ASP A 45 8.18 -5.77 6.59
C ASP A 45 7.06 -4.96 5.96
N LEU A 46 6.97 -3.66 6.25
CA LEU A 46 6.07 -2.76 5.54
C LEU A 46 6.45 -2.63 4.06
N LYS A 47 7.75 -2.64 3.71
CA LYS A 47 8.21 -2.66 2.31
C LYS A 47 7.85 -3.97 1.60
N LYS A 48 7.97 -5.12 2.29
CA LYS A 48 7.51 -6.42 1.75
C LYS A 48 6.00 -6.42 1.54
N GLY A 49 5.24 -5.89 2.50
CA GLY A 49 3.80 -5.69 2.40
C GLY A 49 3.39 -4.85 1.19
N LEU A 50 4.12 -3.75 0.91
CA LEU A 50 3.88 -2.94 -0.28
C LEU A 50 4.07 -3.74 -1.57
N LYS A 51 5.14 -4.53 -1.67
CA LYS A 51 5.39 -5.36 -2.85
C LYS A 51 4.27 -6.38 -3.06
N LYS A 52 3.86 -7.07 -1.99
CA LYS A 52 2.72 -8.02 -2.02
C LYS A 52 1.40 -7.34 -2.39
N ALA A 53 1.16 -6.13 -1.90
CA ALA A 53 -0.04 -5.38 -2.22
C ALA A 53 -0.10 -4.96 -3.69
N ARG A 54 1.05 -4.70 -4.32
CA ARG A 54 1.15 -4.27 -5.73
C ARG A 54 1.10 -5.41 -6.75
N ALA A 55 1.54 -6.60 -6.35
CA ALA A 55 1.61 -7.79 -7.21
C ALA A 55 0.27 -8.57 -7.29
N ALA A 56 -0.72 -8.19 -6.48
CA ALA A 56 -2.05 -8.81 -6.48
C ALA A 56 -3.00 -8.18 -7.50
#